data_AF-A0A9P6X0D2-F1
#
_entry.id   AF-A0A9P6X0D2-F1
#
_cell.length_a   1.000
_cell.length_b   1.000
_cell.length_c   1.000
_cell.angle_alpha   90.00
_cell.angle_beta   90.00
_cell.angle_gamma   90.00
#
_symmetry.space_group_name_H-M   'P 1'
#
loop_
_entity.id
_entity.type
_entity.pdbx_description
1 polymer ?
#
loop_
_entity_poly.entity_id
_entity_poly.type
_entity_poly.pdbx_seq_one_letter_code
_entity_poly.pdbx_strand_id
1 'polypeptide(L)'
;MKCKFVLADKSDVLLSRLFCSMAWSKKSSPAVVTVPKIRAKTTAILGAISAQGLIKCSLRLPQPPPNKKRKRGDGIGRANKGTVTGYYVSFLKAIMDEMDKYPHMKGHYLVMDNAPIHTSVDIAKYIESRGYRCVYLSSYSPELNPIE
;
A
#
# COMPACT_ATOMS: atom_id res chain seq x y z
N MET A 1 -23.55 8.87 15.02
CA MET A 1 -22.94 7.54 14.81
C MET A 1 -21.43 7.75 14.65
N LYS A 2 -20.57 7.10 15.44
CA LYS A 2 -19.11 7.20 15.25
C LYS A 2 -18.72 6.15 14.19
N CYS A 3 -18.15 6.57 13.06
CA CYS A 3 -17.62 5.65 12.06
C CYS A 3 -16.52 4.80 12.71
N LYS A 4 -16.66 3.47 12.62
CA LYS A 4 -15.75 2.51 13.26
C LYS A 4 -14.87 1.77 12.25
N PHE A 5 -14.66 2.34 11.07
CA PHE A 5 -13.93 1.70 9.98
C PHE A 5 -12.52 2.28 9.85
N VAL A 6 -11.58 1.38 9.61
CA VAL A 6 -10.21 1.66 9.19
C VAL A 6 -10.03 1.00 7.84
N LEU A 7 -9.76 1.79 6.81
CA LEU A 7 -9.53 1.33 5.45
C LEU A 7 -8.03 1.11 5.30
N ALA A 8 -7.61 -0.08 4.85
CA ALA A 8 -6.23 -0.38 4.51
C ALA A 8 -6.13 -0.89 3.08
N ASP A 9 -5.27 -0.27 2.27
CA ASP A 9 -5.13 -0.58 0.84
C ASP A 9 -3.67 -0.47 0.35
N LYS A 10 -3.39 -1.15 -0.77
CA LYS A 10 -2.14 -1.10 -1.51
C LYS A 10 -2.34 -0.48 -2.89
N SER A 11 -1.80 0.73 -3.06
CA SER A 11 -1.81 1.41 -4.35
C SER A 11 -0.43 1.34 -5.02
N ASP A 12 -0.40 1.00 -6.30
CA ASP A 12 0.83 0.95 -7.11
C ASP A 12 0.97 2.22 -7.96
N VAL A 13 1.96 3.05 -7.66
CA VAL A 13 2.16 4.37 -8.28
C VAL A 13 3.33 4.32 -9.26
N LEU A 14 3.06 4.73 -10.51
CA LEU A 14 4.08 4.97 -11.52
C LEU A 14 4.49 6.45 -11.48
N LEU A 15 5.70 6.74 -10.98
CA LEU A 15 6.22 8.11 -10.89
C LEU A 15 6.20 8.87 -12.23
N SER A 16 6.34 8.17 -13.35
CA SER A 16 6.28 8.78 -14.69
C SER A 16 4.86 9.19 -15.12
N ARG A 17 3.82 8.69 -14.45
CA ARG A 17 2.41 8.96 -14.77
C ARG A 17 1.80 10.03 -13.86
N LEU A 18 2.51 10.49 -12.84
CA LEU A 18 2.01 11.50 -11.89
C LEU A 18 2.01 12.92 -12.47
N PHE A 19 2.68 13.16 -13.59
CA PHE A 19 2.77 14.48 -14.20
C PHE A 19 2.07 14.48 -15.56
N CYS A 20 1.03 15.30 -15.69
CA CYS A 20 0.44 15.60 -16.99
C CYS A 20 1.40 16.53 -17.75
N SER A 21 1.85 16.09 -18.92
CA SER A 21 2.58 16.97 -19.83
C SER A 21 1.57 17.78 -20.64
N MET A 22 1.31 19.01 -20.22
CA MET A 22 0.52 19.97 -20.99
C MET A 22 1.47 20.85 -21.81
N ALA A 23 1.22 20.97 -23.13
CA ALA A 23 1.87 21.98 -23.96
C ALA A 23 0.85 22.99 -24.47
N TRP A 24 1.32 24.23 -24.56
CA TRP A 24 0.57 25.34 -25.11
C TRP A 24 1.29 25.79 -26.38
N SER A 25 0.54 26.17 -27.41
CA SER A 25 1.08 26.67 -28.67
C SER A 25 0.31 27.91 -29.11
N LYS A 26 0.94 28.78 -29.90
CA LYS A 26 0.26 29.95 -30.46
C LYS A 26 -0.89 29.47 -31.37
N LYS A 27 -1.92 30.30 -31.50
CA LYS A 27 -3.01 30.05 -32.45
C LYS A 27 -2.38 29.87 -33.84
N SER A 28 -2.74 28.78 -34.52
CA SER A 28 -2.19 28.30 -35.81
C SER A 28 -0.82 27.59 -35.79
N SER A 29 -0.24 27.27 -34.62
CA SER A 29 0.95 26.40 -34.54
C SER A 29 0.66 25.09 -33.80
N PRO A 30 1.24 23.94 -34.21
CA PRO A 30 1.05 22.68 -33.50
C PRO A 30 1.62 22.75 -32.08
N ALA A 31 0.92 22.15 -31.12
CA ALA A 31 1.48 21.86 -29.80
C ALA A 31 2.15 20.48 -29.86
N VAL A 32 3.47 20.44 -29.70
CA VAL A 32 4.25 19.19 -29.69
C VAL A 32 4.65 18.88 -28.26
N VAL A 33 4.21 17.73 -27.75
CA VAL A 33 4.58 17.21 -26.43
C VAL A 33 5.48 16.00 -26.62
N THR A 34 6.70 16.07 -26.10
CA THR A 34 7.55 14.88 -25.96
C THR A 34 7.08 14.10 -24.75
N VAL A 35 6.37 13.00 -25.00
CA VAL A 35 5.95 12.10 -23.92
C VAL A 35 7.16 11.30 -23.46
N PRO A 36 7.57 11.39 -22.18
CA PRO A 36 8.65 10.55 -21.67
C PRO A 36 8.21 9.07 -21.71
N LYS A 37 8.76 8.30 -22.67
CA LYS A 37 8.68 6.84 -22.68
C LYS A 37 9.66 6.26 -21.65
N ILE A 38 9.43 6.54 -20.37
CA ILE A 38 10.21 5.95 -19.29
C ILE A 38 9.60 4.59 -18.97
N ARG A 39 10.42 3.53 -19.02
CA ARG A 39 10.08 2.22 -18.46
C ARG A 39 10.05 2.37 -16.94
N ALA A 40 8.95 2.91 -16.44
CA ALA A 40 8.84 3.38 -15.08
C ALA A 40 8.86 2.22 -14.10
N LYS A 41 9.67 2.39 -13.05
CA LYS A 41 9.67 1.47 -11.93
C LYS A 41 8.47 1.83 -11.05
N THR A 42 7.60 0.87 -10.80
CA THR A 42 6.44 1.03 -9.91
C THR A 42 6.90 1.13 -8.46
N THR A 43 6.43 2.16 -7.78
CA THR A 43 6.56 2.31 -6.33
C THR A 43 5.22 1.94 -5.71
N ALA A 44 5.21 1.04 -4.73
CA ALA A 44 3.97 0.70 -4.03
C ALA A 44 3.82 1.55 -2.77
N ILE A 45 2.64 2.08 -2.53
CA ILE A 45 2.27 2.78 -1.31
C ILE A 45 1.25 1.91 -0.59
N LEU A 46 1.48 1.64 0.69
CA LEU A 46 0.49 1.05 1.58
C LEU A 46 -0.01 2.15 2.51
N GLY A 47 -1.32 2.32 2.58
CA GLY A 47 -1.96 3.34 3.40
C GLY A 47 -3.06 2.74 4.27
N ALA A 48 -3.20 3.25 5.49
CA ALA A 48 -4.32 2.98 6.36
C ALA A 48 -4.91 4.27 6.91
N ILE A 49 -6.20 4.51 6.65
CA ILE A 49 -6.92 5.71 7.05
C ILE A 49 -8.16 5.36 7.86
N SER A 50 -8.49 6.23 8.80
CA SER A 50 -9.77 6.20 9.53
C SER A 50 -10.51 7.52 9.28
N ALA A 51 -11.76 7.61 9.76
CA ALA A 51 -12.51 8.87 9.73
C ALA A 51 -11.82 10.02 10.50
N GLN A 52 -10.87 9.72 11.39
CA GLN A 52 -10.09 10.73 12.13
C GLN A 52 -8.82 11.16 11.38
N GLY A 53 -8.43 10.45 10.33
CA GLY A 53 -7.24 10.74 9.53
C GLY A 53 -6.36 9.52 9.29
N LEU A 54 -5.14 9.79 8.82
CA LEU A 54 -4.13 8.79 8.49
C LEU A 54 -3.60 8.10 9.76
N ILE A 55 -3.67 6.77 9.79
CA ILE A 55 -3.07 5.96 10.87
C ILE A 55 -1.62 5.64 10.50
N LYS A 56 -1.40 5.09 9.31
CA LYS A 56 -0.06 4.71 8.86
C LYS A 56 0.05 4.70 7.35
N CYS A 57 1.19 5.14 6.84
CA CYS A 57 1.60 4.93 5.45
C CYS A 57 2.99 4.30 5.40
N SER A 58 3.23 3.45 4.40
CA SER A 58 4.57 2.94 4.11
C SER A 58 4.85 2.92 2.61
N LEU A 59 6.06 3.32 2.25
CA LEU A 59 6.52 3.42 0.87
C LEU A 59 7.44 2.25 0.55
N ARG A 60 7.14 1.53 -0.53
CA ARG A 60 8.01 0.50 -1.07
C ARG A 60 8.62 0.97 -2.38
N LEU A 61 9.90 1.29 -2.32
CA LEU A 61 10.69 1.63 -3.49
C LEU A 61 11.03 0.38 -4.31
N PRO A 62 11.06 0.50 -5.65
CA PRO A 62 11.45 -0.58 -6.53
C PRO A 62 12.92 -0.95 -6.29
N GLN A 63 13.17 -2.24 -6.05
CA GLN A 63 14.54 -2.71 -5.87
C GLN A 63 15.32 -2.63 -7.19
N PRO A 64 16.60 -2.19 -7.16
CA PRO A 64 17.47 -2.34 -8.32
C PRO A 64 17.64 -3.84 -8.63
N PRO A 65 17.77 -4.22 -9.92
CA PRO A 65 17.97 -5.61 -10.28
C PRO A 65 19.20 -6.16 -9.55
N PRO A 66 19.14 -7.41 -9.04
CA PRO A 66 20.27 -7.99 -8.33
C PRO A 66 21.45 -8.08 -9.29
N ASN A 67 22.50 -7.30 -9.02
CA ASN A 67 23.77 -7.41 -9.74
C ASN A 67 24.31 -8.83 -9.50
N LYS A 68 24.27 -9.70 -10.53
CA LYS A 68 24.89 -11.03 -10.48
C LYS A 68 26.41 -10.87 -10.42
N LYS A 69 26.95 -10.71 -9.21
CA LYS A 69 28.30 -11.15 -8.86
C LYS A 69 28.29 -11.60 -7.40
N ARG A 70 28.08 -12.91 -7.21
CA ARG A 70 28.26 -13.57 -5.92
C ARG A 70 29.72 -13.42 -5.51
N LYS A 71 29.98 -12.81 -4.35
CA LYS A 71 31.16 -13.12 -3.54
C LYS A 71 30.63 -13.68 -2.23
N ARG A 72 30.98 -14.93 -1.92
CA ARG A 72 30.75 -15.52 -0.60
C ARG A 72 31.63 -14.74 0.39
N GLY A 73 31.02 -14.18 1.43
CA GLY A 73 31.67 -13.40 2.47
C GLY A 73 30.70 -13.25 3.63
N ASP A 74 31.19 -13.62 4.80
CA ASP A 74 30.49 -14.02 6.02
C ASP A 74 29.79 -12.87 6.78
N GLY A 75 28.82 -13.24 7.63
CA GLY A 75 28.44 -12.49 8.83
C GLY A 75 27.66 -11.18 8.69
N ILE A 76 26.32 -11.27 8.56
CA ILE A 76 25.26 -10.50 9.24
C ILE A 76 23.99 -10.84 8.47
N GLY A 77 23.05 -11.49 9.14
CA GLY A 77 21.81 -11.99 8.56
C GLY A 77 21.10 -10.91 7.76
N ARG A 78 21.33 -10.90 6.44
CA ARG A 78 20.44 -10.26 5.48
C ARG A 78 19.14 -11.03 5.56
N ALA A 79 18.27 -10.61 6.49
CA ALA A 79 16.88 -11.04 6.50
C ALA A 79 16.39 -10.91 5.06
N ASN A 80 16.04 -12.04 4.45
CA ASN A 80 15.45 -12.06 3.12
C ASN A 80 14.32 -11.03 3.14
N LYS A 81 14.49 -9.92 2.40
CA LYS A 81 13.46 -8.89 2.25
C LYS A 81 12.30 -9.57 1.53
N GLY A 82 11.36 -10.07 2.33
CA GLY A 82 10.44 -11.14 1.95
C GLY A 82 9.56 -10.82 0.76
N THR A 83 8.93 -11.88 0.26
CA THR A 83 7.80 -11.92 -0.67
C THR A 83 6.76 -10.83 -0.35
N VAL A 84 6.00 -10.36 -1.35
CA VAL A 84 4.99 -9.27 -1.22
C VAL A 84 4.14 -9.40 0.04
N THR A 85 3.77 -10.62 0.42
CA THR A 85 3.01 -10.98 1.62
C THR A 85 3.69 -10.60 2.94
N GLY A 86 5.00 -10.84 3.10
CA GLY A 86 5.69 -10.58 4.37
C GLY A 86 5.75 -9.09 4.72
N TYR A 87 5.91 -8.25 3.70
CA TYR A 87 5.87 -6.80 3.85
C TYR A 87 4.47 -6.33 4.27
N TYR A 88 3.43 -6.87 3.66
CA TYR A 88 2.05 -6.55 4.02
C TYR A 88 1.73 -6.94 5.47
N VAL A 89 2.12 -8.14 5.91
CA VAL A 89 1.93 -8.58 7.30
C VAL A 89 2.66 -7.67 8.28
N SER A 90 3.88 -7.22 7.96
CA SER A 90 4.60 -6.26 8.81
C SER A 90 3.90 -4.90 8.89
N PHE A 91 3.29 -4.45 7.79
CA PHE A 91 2.52 -3.22 7.74
C PHE A 91 1.23 -3.34 8.57
N LEU A 92 0.51 -4.45 8.46
CA LEU A 92 -0.67 -4.73 9.29
C LEU A 92 -0.35 -4.67 10.79
N LYS A 93 0.74 -5.32 11.21
CA LYS A 93 1.19 -5.26 12.61
C LYS A 93 1.43 -3.82 13.05
N ALA A 94 2.08 -3.01 12.21
CA ALA A 94 2.34 -1.60 12.50
C ALA A 94 1.05 -0.76 12.60
N ILE A 95 0.02 -1.05 11.79
CA ILE A 95 -1.29 -0.40 11.92
C ILE A 95 -1.92 -0.76 13.27
N MET A 96 -1.93 -2.04 13.62
CA MET A 96 -2.54 -2.51 14.85
C MET A 96 -1.82 -1.96 16.09
N ASP A 97 -0.49 -1.93 16.08
CA ASP A 97 0.31 -1.32 17.14
C ASP A 97 0.02 0.19 17.29
N GLU A 98 -0.31 0.88 16.19
CA GLU A 98 -0.73 2.29 16.24
C GLU A 98 -2.15 2.44 16.80
N MET A 99 -3.10 1.60 16.35
CA MET A 99 -4.48 1.61 16.86
C MET A 99 -4.53 1.26 18.36
N ASP A 100 -3.67 0.35 18.82
CA ASP A 100 -3.61 -0.08 20.23
C ASP A 100 -3.21 1.05 21.18
N LYS A 101 -2.56 2.11 20.70
CA LYS A 101 -2.27 3.33 21.49
C LYS A 101 -3.52 4.12 21.84
N TYR A 102 -4.61 3.92 21.10
CA TYR A 102 -5.83 4.71 21.22
C TYR A 102 -6.97 3.85 21.76
N PRO A 103 -7.39 4.03 23.02
CA PRO A 103 -8.44 3.21 23.64
C PRO A 103 -9.77 3.23 22.88
N HIS A 104 -10.09 4.34 22.21
CA HIS A 104 -11.32 4.48 21.43
C HIS A 104 -11.30 3.70 20.11
N MET A 105 -10.13 3.22 19.67
CA MET A 105 -10.00 2.47 18.43
C MET A 105 -10.28 0.97 18.57
N LYS A 106 -10.37 0.47 19.80
CA LYS A 106 -10.71 -0.93 20.06
C LYS A 106 -12.09 -1.30 19.49
N GLY A 107 -12.16 -2.46 18.86
CA GLY A 107 -13.39 -2.96 18.22
C GLY A 107 -13.75 -2.24 16.91
N HIS A 108 -12.83 -1.47 16.33
CA HIS A 108 -12.96 -1.01 14.94
C HIS A 108 -12.83 -2.17 13.95
N TYR A 109 -13.43 -1.94 12.78
CA TYR A 109 -13.39 -2.83 11.63
C TYR A 109 -12.25 -2.42 10.70
N LEU A 110 -11.31 -3.33 10.47
CA LEU A 110 -10.31 -3.20 9.42
C LEU A 110 -10.93 -3.69 8.11
N VAL A 111 -11.10 -2.76 7.17
CA VAL A 111 -11.61 -3.02 5.83
C VAL A 111 -10.42 -3.16 4.90
N MET A 112 -10.34 -4.30 4.22
CA MET A 112 -9.27 -4.61 3.26
C MET A 112 -9.89 -5.02 1.92
N ASP A 113 -9.15 -4.82 0.83
CA ASP A 113 -9.49 -5.36 -0.47
C ASP A 113 -9.37 -6.90 -0.48
N ASN A 114 -10.13 -7.56 -1.36
CA ASN A 114 -10.09 -9.01 -1.51
C ASN A 114 -8.95 -9.43 -2.47
N ALA A 115 -7.70 -9.11 -2.11
CA ALA A 115 -6.53 -9.60 -2.83
C ALA A 115 -6.01 -10.90 -2.21
N PRO A 116 -5.42 -11.82 -3.01
CA PRO A 116 -4.85 -13.08 -2.50
C PRO A 116 -3.77 -12.91 -1.42
N ILE A 117 -3.15 -11.73 -1.35
CA ILE A 117 -2.18 -11.35 -0.31
C ILE A 117 -2.83 -11.09 1.06
N HIS A 118 -4.15 -10.95 1.12
CA HIS A 118 -4.94 -10.64 2.31
C HIS A 118 -5.76 -11.83 2.82
N THR A 119 -5.89 -12.89 2.03
CA THR A 119 -6.76 -14.04 2.29
C THR A 119 -6.11 -15.13 3.14
N SER A 120 -4.93 -14.90 3.75
CA SER A 120 -4.37 -15.91 4.64
C SER A 120 -5.18 -15.97 5.94
N VAL A 121 -5.63 -17.18 6.27
CA VAL A 121 -6.43 -17.47 7.49
C VAL A 121 -5.74 -16.95 8.76
N ASP A 122 -4.41 -16.87 8.76
CA ASP A 122 -3.61 -16.38 9.87
C ASP A 122 -3.76 -14.88 10.13
N ILE A 123 -4.01 -14.07 9.08
CA ILE A 123 -4.18 -12.62 9.21
C ILE A 123 -5.50 -12.31 9.93
N ALA A 124 -6.60 -12.94 9.52
CA ALA A 124 -7.90 -12.73 10.13
C ALA A 124 -7.88 -13.13 11.63
N LYS A 125 -7.31 -14.30 11.94
CA LYS A 125 -7.14 -14.76 13.33
C LYS A 125 -6.30 -13.81 14.16
N TYR A 126 -5.22 -13.25 13.59
CA TYR A 126 -4.38 -12.28 14.28
C TYR A 126 -5.15 -10.99 14.60
N ILE A 127 -5.95 -10.51 13.66
CA ILE A 127 -6.80 -9.31 13.83
C ILE A 127 -7.81 -9.53 14.96
N GLU A 128 -8.51 -10.66 14.93
CA GLU A 128 -9.50 -11.04 15.94
C GLU A 128 -8.87 -11.23 17.33
N SER A 129 -7.67 -11.81 17.40
CA SER A 129 -6.96 -12.01 18.68
C SER A 129 -6.62 -10.71 19.42
N ARG A 130 -6.49 -9.60 18.69
CA ARG A 130 -6.27 -8.26 19.28
C ARG A 130 -7.57 -7.50 19.54
N GLY A 131 -8.73 -8.09 19.28
CA GLY A 131 -10.04 -7.49 19.54
C GLY A 131 -10.55 -6.58 18.42
N TYR A 132 -10.00 -6.70 17.21
CA TYR A 132 -10.48 -6.01 16.01
C TYR A 132 -11.30 -6.96 15.13
N ARG A 133 -12.07 -6.41 14.21
CA ARG A 133 -12.85 -7.19 13.23
C ARG A 133 -12.31 -6.94 11.84
N CYS A 134 -12.28 -7.96 11.00
CA CYS A 134 -11.84 -7.86 9.62
C CYS A 134 -13.05 -7.91 8.69
N VAL A 135 -13.11 -7.01 7.70
CA VAL A 135 -14.11 -7.02 6.62
C VAL A 135 -13.36 -6.96 5.30
N TYR A 136 -13.69 -7.88 4.39
CA TYR A 136 -13.17 -7.86 3.03
C TYR A 136 -14.20 -7.23 2.11
N LEU A 137 -13.77 -6.29 1.26
CA LEU A 137 -14.62 -5.72 0.21
C LEU A 137 -14.93 -6.77 -0.85
N SER A 138 -16.08 -6.65 -1.52
CA SER A 138 -16.38 -7.44 -2.71
C SER A 138 -15.34 -7.21 -3.79
N SER A 139 -14.96 -8.28 -4.50
CA SER A 139 -14.00 -8.18 -5.59
C SER A 139 -14.48 -7.18 -6.65
N TYR A 140 -13.60 -6.27 -7.08
CA TYR A 140 -13.84 -5.27 -8.12
C TYR A 140 -14.94 -4.23 -7.80
N SER A 141 -14.92 -3.66 -6.59
CA SER A 141 -15.78 -2.51 -6.22
C SER A 141 -14.96 -1.26 -5.91
N PRO A 142 -14.24 -0.68 -6.90
CA PRO A 142 -13.45 0.54 -6.72
C PRO A 142 -14.27 1.71 -6.16
N GLU A 143 -15.54 1.83 -6.57
CA GLU A 143 -16.48 2.85 -6.09
C GLU A 143 -16.76 2.79 -4.57
N LEU A 144 -16.46 1.66 -3.92
CA LEU A 144 -16.67 1.44 -2.50
C LEU A 144 -15.38 1.55 -1.67
N ASN A 145 -14.26 1.90 -2.30
CA ASN A 145 -12.99 2.16 -1.63
C ASN A 145 -12.73 3.67 -1.57
N PRO A 146 -12.99 4.36 -0.44
CA PRO A 146 -12.75 5.80 -0.31
C PRO A 146 -11.28 6.24 -0.48
N ILE A 147 -10.36 5.29 -0.66
CA ILE A 147 -8.94 5.54 -0.94
C ILE A 147 -8.66 5.74 -2.45
N GLU A 148 -9.49 5.20 -3.34
CA GLU A 148 -9.40 5.50 -4.79
C GLU A 148 -9.96 6.88 -5.10
#